data_AF-A0A521AMK8-F1
#
_entry.id   AF-A0A521AMK8-F1
#
_cell.length_a   1.000
_cell.length_b   1.000
_cell.length_c   1.000
_cell.angle_alpha   90.00
_cell.angle_beta   90.00
_cell.angle_gamma   90.00
#
_symmetry.space_group_name_H-M   'P 1'
#
loop_
_entity.id
_entity.type
_entity.pdbx_description
1 polymer ?
#
loop_
_entity_poly.entity_id
_entity_poly.type
_entity_poly.pdbx_seq_one_letter_code
_entity_poly.pdbx_strand_id
1 'polypeptide(L)'
;MKSFISLFFVLFLSISSFAQSAKNLHVYANQIKQFSKPAKILRNDINAQGNGSIEFTNAKNQILRFRLQHNKLQLGSCRIAFEIYYYENNTLRRIESLDSSGNLIGCSLRLNGEAVTEYSIEKPSLYLKKKKLIDDAEGNIDMKDDSEEKIIRVQYFDANNKPIMLLKPVYISSKTYWQDNIRMAWP
;
A
#
# COMPACT_ATOMS: atom_id res chain seq x y z
N MET A 1 25.89 53.54 5.90
CA MET A 1 25.10 52.40 6.45
C MET A 1 23.85 52.16 5.60
N LYS A 2 23.95 51.53 4.42
CA LYS A 2 22.78 51.18 3.59
C LYS A 2 22.89 49.84 2.86
N SER A 3 23.93 49.05 3.14
CA SER A 3 24.27 47.88 2.31
C SER A 3 24.24 46.53 3.03
N PHE A 4 23.67 46.45 4.25
CA PHE A 4 23.60 45.18 5.00
C PHE A 4 22.20 44.57 5.11
N ILE A 5 21.14 45.28 4.71
CA ILE A 5 19.76 44.79 4.82
C ILE A 5 19.37 43.92 3.61
N SER A 6 20.09 44.03 2.49
CA SER A 6 19.75 43.28 1.26
C SER A 6 20.15 41.79 1.29
N LEU A 7 20.99 41.35 2.23
CA LEU A 7 21.46 39.96 2.26
C LEU A 7 20.49 39.00 2.98
N PHE A 8 19.62 39.50 3.86
CA PHE A 8 18.69 38.67 4.63
C PHE A 8 17.45 38.23 3.81
N PHE A 9 17.08 38.96 2.77
CA PHE A 9 15.93 38.61 1.93
C PHE A 9 16.21 37.47 0.95
N VAL A 10 17.46 37.25 0.56
CA VAL A 10 17.84 36.17 -0.37
C VAL A 10 17.81 34.80 0.31
N LEU A 11 18.14 34.74 1.61
CA LEU A 11 18.13 33.49 2.39
C LEU A 11 16.71 32.98 2.74
N PHE A 12 15.69 33.84 2.75
CA PHE A 12 14.30 33.44 3.02
C PHE A 12 13.55 32.89 1.80
N LEU A 13 14.03 33.15 0.58
CA LEU A 13 13.38 32.66 -0.65
C LEU A 13 13.73 31.21 -0.99
N SER A 14 14.76 30.64 -0.36
CA SER A 14 15.24 29.27 -0.65
C SER A 14 14.52 28.19 0.17
N ILE A 15 13.75 28.55 1.19
CA ILE A 15 13.14 27.60 2.14
C ILE A 15 11.69 27.24 1.73
N SER A 16 11.05 28.03 0.88
CA SER A 16 9.65 27.84 0.46
C SER A 16 9.46 26.79 -0.65
N SER A 17 10.52 26.39 -1.35
CA SER A 17 10.42 25.45 -2.49
C SER A 17 10.14 24.01 -2.06
N PHE A 18 10.60 23.61 -0.88
CA PHE A 18 10.44 22.23 -0.39
C PHE A 18 9.05 21.96 0.22
N ALA A 19 8.40 22.98 0.79
CA ALA A 19 7.06 22.85 1.38
C ALA A 19 5.96 22.64 0.31
N GLN A 20 6.18 23.10 -0.93
CA GLN A 20 5.19 23.03 -2.00
C GLN A 20 5.06 21.63 -2.61
N SER A 21 6.13 20.84 -2.59
CA SER A 21 6.12 19.43 -3.03
C SER A 21 5.30 18.54 -2.08
N ALA A 22 5.55 18.63 -0.76
CA ALA A 22 4.84 17.81 0.23
C ALA A 22 3.34 18.14 0.32
N LYS A 23 2.96 19.42 0.20
CA LYS A 23 1.55 19.85 0.24
C LYS A 23 0.74 19.31 -0.95
N ASN A 24 1.39 19.00 -2.07
CA ASN A 24 0.75 18.47 -3.28
C ASN A 24 0.38 16.98 -3.16
N LEU A 25 1.16 16.19 -2.41
CA LEU A 25 0.93 14.74 -2.29
C LEU A 25 -0.29 14.40 -1.43
N HIS A 26 -0.60 15.26 -0.44
CA HIS A 26 -1.81 15.12 0.36
C HIS A 26 -3.10 15.26 -0.47
N VAL A 27 -3.06 15.90 -1.65
CA VAL A 27 -4.22 15.97 -2.55
C VAL A 27 -4.67 14.56 -2.95
N TYR A 28 -3.72 13.69 -3.30
CA TYR A 28 -4.01 12.29 -3.63
C TYR A 28 -4.59 11.54 -2.44
N ALA A 29 -3.99 11.64 -1.25
CA ALA A 29 -4.54 10.97 -0.07
C ALA A 29 -5.95 11.49 0.31
N ASN A 30 -6.22 12.77 0.08
CA ASN A 30 -7.48 13.40 0.45
C ASN A 30 -8.64 13.09 -0.50
N GLN A 31 -8.37 12.66 -1.74
CA GLN A 31 -9.40 12.31 -2.73
C GLN A 31 -9.96 10.90 -2.51
N ILE A 32 -9.21 10.02 -1.83
CA ILE A 32 -9.61 8.63 -1.60
C ILE A 32 -10.61 8.56 -0.45
N LYS A 33 -11.87 8.23 -0.76
CA LYS A 33 -12.99 8.23 0.21
C LYS A 33 -12.85 7.14 1.28
N GLN A 34 -12.30 5.99 0.90
CA GLN A 34 -12.13 4.81 1.76
C GLN A 34 -10.97 4.97 2.76
N PHE A 35 -10.04 5.92 2.48
CA PHE A 35 -8.91 6.18 3.34
C PHE A 35 -9.26 7.23 4.41
N SER A 36 -9.19 6.82 5.68
CA SER A 36 -9.58 7.70 6.79
C SER A 36 -8.59 8.85 6.99
N LYS A 37 -9.12 10.01 7.39
CA LYS A 37 -8.37 11.23 7.71
C LYS A 37 -8.20 11.38 9.22
N PRO A 38 -7.16 12.07 9.72
CA PRO A 38 -6.08 12.73 8.98
C PRO A 38 -5.04 11.72 8.44
N ALA A 39 -4.54 12.00 7.23
CA ALA A 39 -3.47 11.24 6.59
C ALA A 39 -2.10 11.81 7.00
N LYS A 40 -1.15 10.94 7.33
CA LYS A 40 0.26 11.28 7.61
C LYS A 40 1.16 10.49 6.68
N ILE A 41 2.26 11.08 6.22
CA ILE A 41 3.25 10.34 5.44
C ILE A 41 3.91 9.30 6.36
N LEU A 42 3.85 8.04 5.97
CA LEU A 42 4.54 6.92 6.62
C LEU A 42 5.93 6.73 6.01
N ARG A 43 6.02 6.75 4.67
CA ARG A 43 7.26 6.54 3.92
C ARG A 43 7.21 7.35 2.62
N ASN A 44 8.34 7.94 2.23
CA ASN A 44 8.48 8.67 0.97
C ASN A 44 9.81 8.31 0.31
N ASP A 45 9.75 7.57 -0.81
CA ASP A 45 10.90 7.17 -1.62
C ASP A 45 10.93 7.92 -2.98
N ILE A 46 10.28 9.09 -3.08
CA ILE A 46 10.28 9.88 -4.31
C ILE A 46 11.63 10.59 -4.47
N ASN A 47 12.30 10.32 -5.60
CA ASN A 47 13.59 10.93 -5.93
C ASN A 47 13.45 12.37 -6.48
N ALA A 48 14.58 13.02 -6.75
CA ALA A 48 14.62 14.39 -7.26
C ALA A 48 13.93 14.58 -8.63
N GLN A 49 13.81 13.50 -9.42
CA GLN A 49 13.11 13.49 -10.71
C GLN A 49 11.60 13.32 -10.55
N GLY A 50 11.09 13.16 -9.32
CA GLY A 50 9.67 12.94 -9.05
C GLY A 50 9.22 11.50 -9.31
N ASN A 51 10.15 10.54 -9.29
CA ASN A 51 9.89 9.11 -9.47
C ASN A 51 10.00 8.39 -8.13
N GLY A 52 9.03 7.55 -7.77
CA GLY A 52 9.11 6.73 -6.56
C GLY A 52 7.76 6.38 -5.96
N SER A 53 7.78 5.73 -4.80
CA SER A 53 6.58 5.40 -4.02
C SER A 53 6.40 6.32 -2.83
N ILE A 54 5.15 6.49 -2.42
CA ILE A 54 4.78 7.11 -1.16
C ILE A 54 3.72 6.29 -0.46
N GLU A 55 3.84 6.21 0.86
CA GLU A 55 2.87 5.58 1.75
C GLU A 55 2.32 6.62 2.74
N PHE A 56 1.02 6.66 2.89
CA PHE A 56 0.33 7.40 3.95
C PHE A 56 -0.27 6.44 4.96
N THR A 57 -0.29 6.82 6.23
CA THR A 57 -1.00 6.13 7.30
C THR A 57 -1.99 7.04 8.00
N ASN A 58 -2.86 6.48 8.83
CA ASN A 58 -3.88 7.20 9.59
C ASN A 58 -4.14 6.53 10.95
N ALA A 59 -5.06 7.10 11.73
CA ALA A 59 -5.39 6.62 13.07
C ALA A 59 -6.02 5.22 13.12
N LYS A 60 -6.47 4.69 11.98
CA LYS A 60 -7.02 3.32 11.86
C LYS A 60 -5.97 2.31 11.39
N ASN A 61 -4.68 2.67 11.39
CA ASN A 61 -3.59 1.86 10.88
C ASN A 61 -3.80 1.37 9.43
N GLN A 62 -4.55 2.12 8.62
CA GLN A 62 -4.59 1.88 7.18
C GLN A 62 -3.28 2.39 6.57
N ILE A 63 -2.86 1.78 5.46
CA ILE A 63 -1.76 2.28 4.63
C ILE A 63 -2.30 2.53 3.23
N LEU A 64 -2.25 3.78 2.75
CA LEU A 64 -2.50 4.13 1.36
C LEU A 64 -1.17 4.24 0.64
N ARG A 65 -1.00 3.49 -0.46
CA ARG A 65 0.23 3.46 -1.25
C ARG A 65 -0.04 3.82 -2.70
N PHE A 66 0.84 4.62 -3.29
CA PHE A 66 0.85 4.92 -4.72
C PHE A 66 2.25 5.32 -5.18
N ARG A 67 2.43 5.47 -6.50
CA ARG A 67 3.69 5.89 -7.11
C ARG A 67 3.52 7.12 -7.98
N LEU A 68 4.63 7.83 -8.13
CA LEU A 68 4.75 8.92 -9.07
C LEU A 68 5.79 8.56 -10.13
N GLN A 69 5.54 9.04 -11.34
CA GLN A 69 6.49 9.13 -12.43
C GLN A 69 6.50 10.57 -12.93
N HIS A 70 7.65 11.25 -12.85
CA HIS A 70 7.82 12.67 -13.16
C HIS A 70 6.79 13.56 -12.43
N ASN A 71 6.62 13.34 -11.13
CA ASN A 71 5.64 14.02 -10.26
C ASN A 71 4.17 13.82 -10.65
N LYS A 72 3.86 12.85 -11.51
CA LYS A 72 2.48 12.50 -11.89
C LYS A 72 2.14 11.11 -11.37
N LEU A 73 0.90 10.92 -10.96
CA LEU A 73 0.38 9.61 -10.54
C LEU A 73 0.66 8.55 -11.62
N GLN A 74 1.40 7.51 -11.24
CA GLN A 74 1.73 6.40 -12.12
C GLN A 74 0.62 5.36 -12.05
N LEU A 75 0.16 4.89 -13.22
CA LEU A 75 -0.81 3.81 -13.29
C LEU A 75 -0.13 2.45 -13.36
N GLY A 76 -0.64 1.60 -12.48
CA GLY A 76 -0.44 0.18 -12.26
C GLY A 76 -0.84 -0.73 -13.41
N SER A 77 -0.62 -2.02 -13.19
CA SER A 77 -1.29 -3.05 -13.95
C SER A 77 -2.81 -2.87 -13.83
N CYS A 78 -3.55 -3.17 -14.89
CA CYS A 78 -5.00 -2.96 -14.92
C CYS A 78 -5.47 -1.52 -14.57
N ARG A 79 -4.59 -0.52 -14.73
CA ARG A 79 -4.85 0.90 -14.40
C ARG A 79 -5.08 1.17 -12.90
N ILE A 80 -4.61 0.29 -12.02
CA ILE A 80 -4.61 0.52 -10.57
C ILE A 80 -3.71 1.71 -10.26
N ALA A 81 -4.21 2.74 -9.58
CA ALA A 81 -3.41 3.91 -9.21
C ALA A 81 -3.05 3.93 -7.73
N PHE A 82 -3.90 3.32 -6.89
CA PHE A 82 -3.71 3.27 -5.44
C PHE A 82 -4.01 1.89 -4.90
N GLU A 83 -3.36 1.55 -3.80
CA GLU A 83 -3.76 0.45 -2.93
C GLU A 83 -3.97 0.93 -1.50
N ILE A 84 -5.02 0.41 -0.84
CA ILE A 84 -5.22 0.58 0.60
C ILE A 84 -5.03 -0.77 1.27
N TYR A 85 -4.13 -0.82 2.23
CA TYR A 85 -3.86 -1.95 3.09
C TYR A 85 -4.52 -1.68 4.45
N TYR A 86 -5.31 -2.62 4.92
CA TYR A 86 -6.03 -2.54 6.19
C TYR A 86 -5.38 -3.50 7.18
N TYR A 87 -4.99 -2.96 8.33
CA TYR A 87 -4.38 -3.74 9.39
C TYR A 87 -5.31 -3.82 10.60
N GLU A 88 -5.45 -5.03 11.15
CA GLU A 88 -6.17 -5.30 12.39
C GLU A 88 -5.28 -6.14 13.29
N ASN A 89 -5.10 -5.72 14.55
CA ASN A 89 -4.22 -6.40 15.51
C ASN A 89 -2.80 -6.68 14.94
N ASN A 90 -2.24 -5.72 14.21
CA ASN A 90 -0.94 -5.81 13.51
C ASN A 90 -0.84 -6.90 12.43
N THR A 91 -1.98 -7.37 11.91
CA THR A 91 -2.06 -8.33 10.81
C THR A 91 -2.77 -7.70 9.60
N LEU A 92 -2.28 -7.98 8.39
CA LEU A 92 -2.93 -7.52 7.16
C LEU A 92 -4.26 -8.24 7.01
N ARG A 93 -5.35 -7.49 7.06
CA ARG A 93 -6.71 -8.02 6.94
C ARG A 93 -7.24 -7.90 5.52
N ARG A 94 -6.92 -6.83 4.80
CA ARG A 94 -7.53 -6.52 3.50
C ARG A 94 -6.64 -5.62 2.66
N ILE A 95 -6.66 -5.83 1.35
CA ILE A 95 -6.07 -4.95 0.34
C ILE A 95 -7.18 -4.53 -0.63
N GLU A 96 -7.29 -3.25 -0.91
CA GLU A 96 -8.18 -2.69 -1.94
C GLU A 96 -7.36 -2.03 -3.03
N SER A 97 -7.76 -2.25 -4.29
CA SER A 97 -7.14 -1.67 -5.47
C SER A 97 -8.06 -0.64 -6.09
N LEU A 98 -7.54 0.58 -6.31
CA LEU A 98 -8.33 1.73 -6.75
C LEU A 98 -7.78 2.32 -8.04
N ASP A 99 -8.67 2.84 -8.88
CA ASP A 99 -8.32 3.63 -10.06
C ASP A 99 -7.84 5.04 -9.69
N SER A 100 -7.44 5.83 -10.69
CA SER A 100 -6.98 7.22 -10.48
C SER A 100 -8.03 8.15 -9.87
N SER A 101 -9.31 7.77 -9.90
CA SER A 101 -10.44 8.51 -9.34
C SER A 101 -10.77 8.08 -7.90
N GLY A 102 -10.09 7.04 -7.38
CA GLY A 102 -10.33 6.48 -6.05
C GLY A 102 -11.49 5.48 -5.97
N ASN A 103 -11.95 4.95 -7.10
CA ASN A 103 -12.97 3.88 -7.14
C ASN A 103 -12.31 2.51 -7.18
N LEU A 104 -12.96 1.49 -6.60
CA LEU A 104 -12.51 0.10 -6.71
C LEU A 104 -12.39 -0.32 -8.17
N ILE A 105 -11.28 -0.96 -8.52
CA ILE A 105 -11.02 -1.46 -9.87
C ILE A 105 -10.55 -2.91 -9.78
N GLY A 106 -11.23 -3.79 -10.50
CA GLY A 106 -10.81 -5.17 -10.66
C GLY A 106 -9.64 -5.28 -11.64
N CYS A 107 -8.84 -6.33 -11.51
CA CYS A 107 -7.69 -6.55 -12.39
C CYS A 107 -7.71 -7.95 -12.98
N SER A 108 -7.95 -8.07 -14.29
CA SER A 108 -7.98 -9.34 -15.02
C SER A 108 -6.63 -10.08 -15.06
N LEU A 109 -5.53 -9.40 -14.72
CA LEU A 109 -4.21 -10.02 -14.54
C LEU A 109 -4.08 -10.73 -13.18
N ARG A 110 -4.99 -10.46 -12.24
CA ARG A 110 -5.10 -11.23 -10.99
C ARG A 110 -5.97 -12.47 -11.21
N LEU A 111 -5.74 -13.48 -10.38
CA LEU A 111 -6.28 -14.83 -10.55
C LEU A 111 -7.81 -14.84 -10.73
N ASN A 112 -8.54 -13.94 -10.06
CA ASN A 112 -10.01 -13.92 -10.06
C ASN A 112 -10.58 -12.59 -10.57
N GLY A 113 -9.78 -11.71 -11.16
CA GLY A 113 -10.27 -10.39 -11.60
C GLY A 113 -10.57 -9.42 -10.46
N GLU A 114 -10.09 -9.71 -9.26
CA GLU A 114 -10.54 -9.06 -8.03
C GLU A 114 -10.07 -7.60 -7.89
N ALA A 115 -10.91 -6.79 -7.25
CA ALA A 115 -10.58 -5.44 -6.80
C ALA A 115 -10.13 -5.41 -5.33
N VAL A 116 -10.50 -6.45 -4.58
CA VAL A 116 -10.19 -6.57 -3.15
C VAL A 116 -9.79 -8.00 -2.83
N THR A 117 -8.76 -8.11 -2.00
CA THR A 117 -8.33 -9.35 -1.35
C THR A 117 -8.49 -9.19 0.16
N GLU A 118 -9.19 -10.12 0.82
CA GLU A 118 -9.35 -10.17 2.27
C GLU A 118 -8.75 -11.47 2.84
N TYR A 119 -8.02 -11.35 3.94
CA TYR A 119 -7.21 -12.43 4.53
C TYR A 119 -7.70 -12.79 5.93
N SER A 120 -7.97 -14.07 6.18
CA SER A 120 -8.27 -14.61 7.51
C SER A 120 -7.17 -15.56 7.95
N ILE A 121 -6.51 -15.27 9.08
CA ILE A 121 -5.53 -16.19 9.68
C ILE A 121 -6.29 -17.20 10.54
N GLU A 122 -6.53 -18.40 10.01
CA GLU A 122 -7.30 -19.45 10.70
C GLU A 122 -6.48 -20.21 11.75
N LYS A 123 -5.14 -20.23 11.60
CA LYS A 123 -4.22 -20.86 12.55
C LYS A 123 -3.15 -19.88 13.05
N PRO A 124 -3.50 -18.90 13.92
CA PRO A 124 -2.60 -17.81 14.31
C PRO A 124 -1.27 -18.28 14.91
N SER A 125 -1.28 -19.23 15.84
CA SER A 125 -0.06 -19.73 16.49
C SER A 125 0.89 -20.42 15.51
N LEU A 126 0.36 -21.10 14.51
CA LEU A 126 1.17 -21.75 13.47
C LEU A 126 1.74 -20.72 12.51
N TYR A 127 0.92 -19.75 12.10
CA TYR A 127 1.40 -18.63 11.29
C TYR A 127 2.52 -17.87 11.99
N LEU A 128 2.39 -17.53 13.27
CA LEU A 128 3.43 -16.79 14.00
C LEU A 128 4.78 -17.52 14.05
N LYS A 129 4.76 -18.85 14.22
CA LYS A 129 5.98 -19.67 14.17
C LYS A 129 6.65 -19.59 12.80
N LYS A 130 5.86 -19.73 11.73
CA LYS A 130 6.37 -19.67 10.34
C LYS A 130 6.84 -18.27 9.97
N LYS A 131 6.07 -17.24 10.34
CA LYS A 131 6.42 -15.83 10.17
C LYS A 131 7.78 -15.53 10.79
N LYS A 132 8.03 -16.00 12.02
CA LYS A 132 9.32 -15.82 12.68
C LYS A 132 10.47 -16.39 11.83
N LEU A 133 10.33 -17.61 11.30
CA LEU A 133 11.35 -18.20 10.42
C LEU A 133 11.58 -17.37 9.15
N ILE A 134 10.52 -16.80 8.58
CA ILE A 134 10.60 -15.95 7.39
C ILE A 134 11.28 -14.61 7.72
N ASP A 135 10.91 -13.99 8.85
CA ASP A 135 11.49 -12.73 9.32
C ASP A 135 12.98 -12.89 9.66
N ASP A 136 13.36 -13.97 10.36
CA ASP A 136 14.75 -14.26 10.75
C ASP A 136 15.66 -14.44 9.50
N ALA A 137 15.07 -14.83 8.37
CA ALA A 137 15.75 -14.92 7.07
C ALA A 137 15.60 -13.66 6.20
N GLU A 138 15.00 -12.57 6.71
CA GLU A 138 14.66 -11.34 5.97
C GLU A 138 13.84 -11.63 4.69
N GLY A 139 13.09 -12.71 4.69
CA GLY A 139 12.37 -13.20 3.52
C GLY A 139 13.21 -13.94 2.48
N ASN A 140 14.53 -14.08 2.66
CA ASN A 140 15.40 -14.84 1.77
C ASN A 140 15.47 -16.33 2.18
N ILE A 141 14.30 -16.96 2.25
CA ILE A 141 14.15 -18.39 2.54
C ILE A 141 13.29 -19.03 1.44
N ASP A 142 13.78 -20.16 0.92
CA ASP A 142 12.98 -21.03 0.07
C ASP A 142 12.11 -21.91 0.97
N MET A 143 10.82 -21.58 1.02
CA MET A 143 9.85 -22.24 1.87
C MET A 143 8.85 -22.97 0.99
N LYS A 144 8.67 -24.27 1.25
CA LYS A 144 7.64 -25.06 0.57
C LYS A 144 6.26 -24.43 0.78
N ASP A 145 5.46 -24.42 -0.28
CA ASP A 145 4.05 -24.01 -0.21
C ASP A 145 3.30 -24.83 0.84
N ASP A 146 2.75 -24.13 1.82
CA ASP A 146 1.99 -24.65 2.95
C ASP A 146 0.51 -24.25 2.91
N SER A 147 -0.01 -23.83 1.74
CA SER A 147 -1.43 -23.52 1.53
C SER A 147 -2.36 -24.67 1.94
N GLU A 148 -1.96 -25.92 1.73
CA GLU A 148 -2.68 -27.13 2.16
C GLU A 148 -2.80 -27.28 3.69
N GLU A 149 -1.93 -26.60 4.47
CA GLU A 149 -2.07 -26.53 5.92
C GLU A 149 -3.23 -25.62 6.35
N LYS A 150 -3.87 -24.88 5.41
CA LYS A 150 -5.04 -24.03 5.64
C LYS A 150 -4.83 -23.03 6.76
N ILE A 151 -3.72 -22.29 6.68
CA ILE A 151 -3.31 -21.30 7.68
C ILE A 151 -3.93 -19.93 7.39
N ILE A 152 -3.85 -19.51 6.13
CA ILE A 152 -4.34 -18.21 5.66
C ILE A 152 -5.40 -18.45 4.60
N ARG A 153 -6.65 -18.14 4.92
CA ARG A 153 -7.76 -18.14 3.95
C ARG A 153 -7.86 -16.80 3.26
N VAL A 154 -8.18 -16.81 1.98
CA VAL A 154 -8.38 -15.61 1.16
C VAL A 154 -9.80 -15.57 0.60
N GLN A 155 -10.40 -14.38 0.65
CA GLN A 155 -11.68 -14.07 -0.01
C GLN A 155 -11.47 -12.91 -0.98
N TYR A 156 -11.97 -13.07 -2.21
CA TYR A 156 -11.87 -12.06 -3.26
C TYR A 156 -13.21 -11.34 -3.46
N PHE A 157 -13.14 -10.05 -3.82
CA PHE A 157 -14.32 -9.23 -4.12
C PHE A 157 -14.13 -8.47 -5.44
N ASP A 158 -15.25 -8.24 -6.14
CA ASP A 158 -15.29 -7.50 -7.39
C ASP A 158 -15.20 -5.97 -7.17
N ALA A 159 -15.25 -5.20 -8.26
CA ALA A 159 -15.22 -3.73 -8.22
C ALA A 159 -16.45 -3.09 -7.53
N ASN A 160 -17.52 -3.86 -7.31
CA ASN A 160 -18.69 -3.44 -6.53
C ASN A 160 -18.58 -3.86 -5.06
N ASN A 161 -17.42 -4.36 -4.64
CA ASN A 161 -17.16 -4.94 -3.32
C ASN A 161 -18.09 -6.12 -2.98
N LYS A 162 -18.51 -6.88 -4.00
CA LYS A 162 -19.29 -8.11 -3.81
C LYS A 162 -18.35 -9.32 -3.83
N PRO A 163 -18.57 -10.31 -2.93
CA PRO A 163 -17.77 -11.53 -2.93
C PRO A 163 -17.82 -12.22 -4.30
N ILE A 164 -16.65 -12.59 -4.82
CA ILE A 164 -16.54 -13.45 -6.00
C ILE A 164 -16.77 -14.89 -5.53
N MET A 165 -17.79 -15.54 -6.07
CA MET A 165 -18.15 -16.90 -5.71
C MET A 165 -17.13 -17.88 -6.30
N LEU A 166 -16.48 -18.65 -5.43
CA LEU A 166 -15.50 -19.67 -5.79
C LEU A 166 -16.03 -21.04 -5.38
N LEU A 167 -15.70 -22.08 -6.16
CA LEU A 167 -16.17 -23.45 -5.90
C LEU A 167 -15.64 -24.02 -4.58
N LYS A 168 -14.47 -23.54 -4.14
CA LYS A 168 -13.82 -23.97 -2.90
C LYS A 168 -13.16 -22.77 -2.21
N PRO A 169 -13.02 -22.78 -0.88
CA PRO A 169 -12.22 -21.79 -0.18
C PRO A 169 -10.78 -21.78 -0.71
N VAL A 170 -10.23 -20.59 -0.90
CA VAL A 170 -8.85 -20.40 -1.34
C VAL A 170 -7.96 -20.18 -0.13
N TYR A 171 -6.84 -20.89 -0.10
CA TYR A 171 -5.79 -20.71 0.88
C TYR A 171 -4.49 -20.34 0.17
N ILE A 172 -3.67 -19.53 0.82
CA ILE A 172 -2.35 -19.16 0.32
C ILE A 172 -1.27 -19.57 1.33
N SER A 173 -0.05 -19.68 0.84
CA SER A 173 1.09 -19.99 1.69
C SER A 173 1.35 -18.87 2.71
N SER A 174 1.92 -19.22 3.85
CA SER A 174 2.41 -18.26 4.85
C SER A 174 3.44 -17.30 4.25
N LYS A 175 4.22 -17.78 3.26
CA LYS A 175 5.23 -16.98 2.55
C LYS A 175 4.59 -15.94 1.64
N THR A 176 3.56 -16.32 0.89
CA THR A 176 2.78 -15.41 0.04
C THR A 176 2.11 -14.33 0.88
N TYR A 177 1.43 -14.71 1.97
CA TYR A 177 0.81 -13.75 2.88
C TYR A 177 1.84 -12.80 3.50
N TRP A 178 3.02 -13.30 3.86
CA TRP A 178 4.11 -12.45 4.36
C TRP A 178 4.57 -11.42 3.32
N GLN A 179 4.71 -11.82 2.04
CA GLN A 179 5.10 -10.93 0.94
C GLN A 179 4.06 -9.82 0.71
N ASP A 180 2.77 -10.18 0.74
CA ASP A 180 1.66 -9.22 0.66
C ASP A 180 1.73 -8.22 1.84
N ASN A 181 1.99 -8.74 3.04
CA ASN A 181 2.03 -7.96 4.28
C ASN A 181 3.16 -6.91 4.31
N ILE A 182 4.33 -7.23 3.76
CA ILE A 182 5.45 -6.30 3.66
C ILE A 182 5.38 -5.40 2.43
N ARG A 183 4.34 -5.54 1.59
CA ARG A 183 4.04 -4.66 0.47
C ARG A 183 5.18 -4.59 -0.56
N MET A 184 5.82 -5.74 -0.80
CA MET A 184 6.91 -5.84 -1.78
C MET A 184 6.41 -5.73 -3.21
N ALA A 185 5.21 -6.24 -3.50
CA ALA A 185 4.63 -6.23 -4.84
C ALA A 185 4.12 -4.84 -5.26
N TRP A 186 4.02 -4.63 -6.56
CA TRP A 186 3.54 -3.40 -7.18
C TRP A 186 2.01 -3.43 -7.35
N PRO A 187 1.28 -2.31 -7.18
CA PRO A 187 -0.02 -2.13 -7.81
C PRO A 187 0.11 -1.85 -9.31
#